data_AF-A0A6L5G9Q1-F1
#
_entry.id   AF-A0A6L5G9Q1-F1
#
_cell.length_a   1.000
_cell.length_b   1.000
_cell.length_c   1.000
_cell.angle_alpha   90.00
_cell.angle_beta   90.00
_cell.angle_gamma   90.00
#
_symmetry.space_group_name_H-M   'P 1'
#
loop_
_entity.id
_entity.type
_entity.pdbx_description
1 polymer ?
#
loop_
_entity_poly.entity_id
_entity_poly.type
_entity_poly.pdbx_seq_one_letter_code
_entity_poly.pdbx_strand_id
1 'polypeptide(L)'
;MVITATPPRRTDRRIVAVGSIMALWCVGFAVVNVWFEATGHFSDGKYADYAQGLLVMNVLVVVLKLLGAAVELLAVADRPRLIRPAWTSTLAFGAFAMLGVYAAAGVVEGTVLVVTGSDEVTAASVAYVLFFVLGATGFGLVAVSHWRRYRPGRAPVVVGAVGAPVMLVLILSAAPWVLGALGVMPSS
;
A
#
# COMPACT_ATOMS: atom_id res chain seq x y z
N MET A 1 30.31 32.18 0.62
CA MET A 1 29.93 31.29 -0.51
C MET A 1 28.45 30.98 -0.36
N VAL A 2 27.58 31.70 -1.06
CA VAL A 2 26.13 31.47 -1.01
C VAL A 2 25.82 30.33 -1.97
N ILE A 3 25.56 29.13 -1.45
CA ILE A 3 25.04 28.02 -2.24
C ILE A 3 23.61 28.39 -2.61
N THR A 4 23.41 28.95 -3.79
CA THR A 4 22.08 29.13 -4.37
C THR A 4 21.51 27.75 -4.69
N ALA A 5 20.75 27.20 -3.74
CA ALA A 5 20.02 25.96 -3.96
C ALA A 5 19.09 26.16 -5.16
N THR A 6 19.33 25.40 -6.23
CA THR A 6 18.48 25.43 -7.42
C THR A 6 17.05 25.07 -6.98
N PRO A 7 16.03 25.89 -7.30
CA PRO A 7 14.67 25.59 -6.90
C PRO A 7 14.24 24.22 -7.47
N PRO A 8 13.45 23.44 -6.71
CA PRO A 8 13.02 22.12 -7.16
C PRO A 8 12.27 22.23 -8.49
N ARG A 9 12.55 21.30 -9.41
CA ARG A 9 11.87 21.24 -10.71
C ARG A 9 10.39 20.95 -10.50
N ARG A 10 9.55 21.67 -11.24
CA ARG A 10 8.09 21.48 -11.26
C ARG A 10 7.73 20.04 -11.62
N THR A 11 6.62 19.55 -11.09
CA THR A 11 6.15 18.18 -11.34
C THR A 11 5.67 18.05 -12.78
N ASP A 12 6.09 16.99 -13.47
CA ASP A 12 5.55 16.66 -14.80
C ASP A 12 4.05 16.34 -14.68
N ARG A 13 3.23 16.91 -15.56
CA ARG A 13 1.77 16.66 -15.64
C ARG A 13 1.45 15.17 -15.73
N ARG A 14 2.31 14.37 -16.38
CA ARG A 14 2.13 12.91 -16.46
C ARG A 14 2.24 12.26 -15.09
N ILE A 15 3.20 12.69 -14.28
CA ILE A 15 3.38 12.17 -12.92
C ILE A 15 2.25 12.64 -12.00
N VAL A 16 1.78 13.87 -12.17
CA VAL A 16 0.57 14.35 -11.47
C VAL A 16 -0.63 13.47 -11.81
N ALA A 17 -0.84 13.16 -13.10
CA ALA A 17 -1.93 12.28 -13.52
C ALA A 17 -1.79 10.88 -12.89
N VAL A 18 -0.59 10.27 -12.93
CA VAL A 18 -0.34 8.97 -12.29
C VAL A 18 -0.65 9.02 -10.79
N GLY A 19 -0.14 10.02 -10.06
CA GLY A 19 -0.38 10.14 -8.62
C GLY A 19 -1.85 10.37 -8.28
N SER A 20 -2.57 11.17 -9.08
CA SER A 20 -4.02 11.33 -8.92
C SER A 20 -4.78 10.03 -9.17
N ILE A 21 -4.40 9.26 -10.20
CA ILE A 21 -5.00 7.95 -10.49
C ILE A 21 -4.72 6.97 -9.35
N MET A 22 -3.49 6.92 -8.81
CA MET A 22 -3.13 6.05 -7.68
C MET A 22 -3.83 6.46 -6.38
N ALA A 23 -4.04 7.75 -6.16
CA ALA A 23 -4.84 8.24 -5.03
C ALA A 23 -6.31 7.81 -5.17
N LEU A 24 -6.91 7.98 -6.35
CA LEU A 24 -8.27 7.51 -6.64
C LEU A 24 -8.39 5.99 -6.52
N TRP A 25 -7.38 5.25 -6.98
CA TRP A 25 -7.30 3.81 -6.84
C TRP A 25 -7.33 3.37 -5.38
N CYS A 26 -6.57 4.06 -4.51
CA CYS A 26 -6.61 3.80 -3.08
C CYS A 26 -7.98 4.10 -2.46
N VAL A 27 -8.59 5.23 -2.80
CA VAL A 27 -9.93 5.60 -2.32
C VAL A 27 -10.97 4.58 -2.78
N GLY A 28 -10.94 4.19 -4.06
CA GLY A 28 -11.83 3.17 -4.60
C GLY A 28 -11.69 1.84 -3.88
N PHE A 29 -10.46 1.42 -3.58
CA PHE A 29 -10.21 0.21 -2.79
C PHE A 29 -10.78 0.33 -1.38
N ALA A 30 -10.58 1.47 -0.71
CA ALA A 30 -11.15 1.73 0.62
C ALA A 30 -12.68 1.66 0.61
N VAL A 31 -13.34 2.23 -0.40
CA VAL A 31 -14.81 2.17 -0.57
C VAL A 31 -15.30 0.72 -0.68
N VAL A 32 -14.61 -0.13 -1.44
CA VAL A 32 -14.97 -1.55 -1.55
C VAL A 32 -14.85 -2.26 -0.20
N ASN A 33 -13.82 -1.95 0.59
CA ASN A 33 -13.64 -2.54 1.93
C ASN A 33 -14.73 -2.09 2.91
N VAL A 34 -15.10 -0.81 2.87
CA VAL A 34 -16.24 -0.28 3.66
C VAL A 34 -17.55 -0.93 3.22
N TRP A 35 -17.73 -1.18 1.91
CA TRP A 35 -18.92 -1.88 1.40
C TRP A 35 -18.99 -3.33 1.89
N PHE A 36 -17.88 -4.06 1.89
CA PHE A 36 -17.82 -5.42 2.45
C PHE A 36 -18.17 -5.46 3.93
N GLU A 37 -17.74 -4.46 4.69
CA GLU A 37 -18.10 -4.32 6.11
C GLU A 37 -19.60 -4.01 6.27
N ALA A 38 -20.12 -3.05 5.51
CA ALA A 38 -21.53 -2.66 5.57
C ALA A 38 -22.51 -3.79 5.16
N THR A 39 -22.06 -4.69 4.30
CA THR A 39 -22.87 -5.83 3.82
C THR A 39 -22.72 -7.09 4.67
N GLY A 40 -21.89 -7.07 5.72
CA GLY A 40 -21.63 -8.28 6.50
C GLY A 40 -20.98 -9.38 5.65
N HIS A 41 -20.15 -9.02 4.66
CA HIS A 41 -19.60 -10.01 3.72
C HIS A 41 -18.84 -11.16 4.43
N PHE A 42 -18.30 -10.89 5.62
CA PHE A 42 -17.60 -11.86 6.45
C PHE A 42 -18.43 -12.43 7.60
N SER A 43 -19.69 -12.03 7.78
CA SER A 43 -20.53 -12.49 8.90
C SER A 43 -21.12 -13.87 8.68
N ASP A 44 -21.15 -14.36 7.43
CA ASP A 44 -21.71 -15.66 7.08
C ASP A 44 -20.72 -16.51 6.26
N GLY A 45 -20.84 -17.84 6.32
CA GLY A 45 -20.04 -18.78 5.53
C GLY A 45 -18.73 -19.22 6.19
N LYS A 46 -17.76 -19.67 5.38
CA LYS A 46 -16.50 -20.34 5.82
C LYS A 46 -15.63 -19.52 6.80
N TYR A 47 -15.87 -18.20 6.89
CA TYR A 47 -15.06 -17.28 7.68
C TYR A 47 -15.81 -16.61 8.84
N ALA A 48 -17.06 -17.03 9.12
CA ALA A 48 -17.90 -16.42 10.15
C ALA A 48 -17.24 -16.42 11.54
N ASP A 49 -16.52 -17.50 11.90
CA ASP A 49 -15.80 -17.61 13.17
C ASP A 49 -14.63 -16.62 13.30
N TYR A 50 -14.17 -16.06 12.18
CA TYR A 50 -13.09 -15.07 12.11
C TYR A 50 -13.60 -13.66 11.78
N ALA A 51 -14.92 -13.44 11.72
CA ALA A 51 -15.52 -12.20 11.24
C ALA A 51 -14.98 -10.95 11.95
N GLN A 52 -14.83 -11.00 13.28
CA GLN A 52 -14.30 -9.86 14.05
C GLN A 52 -12.83 -9.56 13.73
N GLY A 53 -12.01 -10.60 13.57
CA GLY A 53 -10.61 -10.44 13.18
C GLY A 53 -10.47 -9.91 11.76
N LEU A 54 -11.29 -10.40 10.83
CA LEU A 54 -11.36 -9.91 9.46
C LEU A 54 -11.85 -8.45 9.40
N LEU A 55 -12.77 -8.05 10.28
CA LEU A 55 -13.20 -6.66 10.41
C LEU A 55 -12.03 -5.74 10.81
N VAL A 56 -11.25 -6.12 11.82
CA VAL A 56 -10.07 -5.34 12.24
C VAL A 56 -9.08 -5.19 11.09
N MET A 57 -8.82 -6.28 10.36
CA MET A 57 -7.94 -6.25 9.18
C MET A 57 -8.52 -5.38 8.06
N ASN A 58 -9.83 -5.44 7.82
CA ASN A 58 -10.52 -4.60 6.84
C ASN A 58 -10.37 -3.11 7.15
N VAL A 59 -10.59 -2.72 8.41
CA VAL A 59 -10.42 -1.33 8.87
C VAL A 59 -8.96 -0.89 8.74
N LEU A 60 -8.00 -1.73 9.11
CA LEU A 60 -6.58 -1.45 8.93
C LEU A 60 -6.25 -1.19 7.46
N VAL A 61 -6.77 -2.01 6.55
CA VAL A 61 -6.60 -1.85 5.10
C VAL A 61 -7.19 -0.52 4.63
N VAL A 62 -8.40 -0.16 5.07
CA VAL A 62 -9.02 1.14 4.76
C VAL A 62 -8.10 2.29 5.18
N VAL A 63 -7.62 2.29 6.42
CA VAL A 63 -6.72 3.33 6.94
C VAL A 63 -5.44 3.41 6.11
N LEU A 64 -4.81 2.26 5.82
CA LEU A 64 -3.59 2.20 5.00
C LEU A 64 -3.81 2.73 3.58
N LYS A 65 -4.97 2.46 2.97
CA LYS A 65 -5.31 2.98 1.64
C LYS A 65 -5.49 4.49 1.66
N LEU A 66 -6.17 5.03 2.66
CA LEU A 66 -6.32 6.49 2.80
C LEU A 66 -4.96 7.17 3.03
N LEU A 67 -4.08 6.57 3.83
CA LEU A 67 -2.71 7.05 3.98
C LEU A 67 -1.93 6.99 2.65
N GLY A 68 -2.05 5.88 1.90
CA GLY A 68 -1.47 5.76 0.56
C GLY A 68 -1.93 6.87 -0.40
N ALA A 69 -3.24 7.17 -0.41
CA ALA A 69 -3.79 8.26 -1.20
C ALA A 69 -3.21 9.62 -0.80
N ALA A 70 -3.11 9.91 0.50
CA ALA A 70 -2.51 11.14 1.00
C ALA A 70 -1.03 11.25 0.58
N VAL A 71 -0.27 10.16 0.68
CA VAL A 71 1.15 10.12 0.29
C VAL A 71 1.34 10.41 -1.19
N GLU A 72 0.51 9.84 -2.06
CA GLU A 72 0.54 10.10 -3.52
C GLU A 72 0.30 11.58 -3.83
N LEU A 73 -0.75 12.16 -3.23
CA LEU A 73 -1.07 13.58 -3.40
C LEU A 73 0.05 14.49 -2.88
N LEU A 74 0.64 14.15 -1.72
CA LEU A 74 1.78 14.86 -1.16
C LEU A 74 3.03 14.75 -2.03
N ALA A 75 3.27 13.60 -2.65
CA ALA A 75 4.43 13.35 -3.50
C ALA A 75 4.35 14.10 -4.84
N VAL A 76 3.16 14.32 -5.39
CA VAL A 76 2.97 15.09 -6.64
C VAL A 76 2.80 16.60 -6.42
N ALA A 77 2.61 17.04 -5.18
CA ALA A 77 2.48 18.47 -4.87
C ALA A 77 3.75 19.26 -5.21
N ASP A 78 3.59 20.38 -5.93
CA ASP A 78 4.69 21.26 -6.35
C ASP A 78 5.35 22.00 -5.18
N ARG A 79 4.65 22.20 -4.06
CA ARG A 79 5.16 22.86 -2.86
C ARG A 79 4.74 22.09 -1.61
N PRO A 80 5.56 21.16 -1.10
CA PRO A 80 5.27 20.47 0.14
C PRO A 80 5.45 21.45 1.31
N ARG A 81 4.40 22.21 1.63
CA ARG A 81 4.37 23.12 2.79
C ARG A 81 4.15 22.36 4.10
N LEU A 82 3.52 21.18 4.05
CA LEU A 82 3.16 20.42 5.24
C LEU A 82 4.27 19.48 5.74
N ILE A 83 5.04 18.84 4.86
CA ILE A 83 5.95 17.74 5.23
C ILE A 83 7.31 17.91 4.55
N ARG A 84 8.41 17.61 5.28
CA ARG A 84 9.77 17.69 4.72
C ARG A 84 9.92 16.65 3.60
N PRO A 85 10.61 16.97 2.49
CA PRO A 85 10.77 16.04 1.35
C PRO A 85 11.35 14.67 1.72
N ALA A 86 12.20 14.58 2.75
CA ALA A 86 12.71 13.32 3.25
C ALA A 86 11.60 12.39 3.78
N TRP A 87 10.64 12.93 4.53
CA TRP A 87 9.52 12.15 5.06
C TRP A 87 8.58 11.70 3.93
N THR A 88 8.25 12.60 2.99
CA THR A 88 7.44 12.24 1.81
C THR A 88 8.11 11.14 0.98
N SER A 89 9.43 11.20 0.77
CA SER A 89 10.16 10.12 0.12
C SER A 89 10.13 8.81 0.92
N THR A 90 10.28 8.87 2.25
CA THR A 90 10.20 7.68 3.11
C THR A 90 8.83 7.02 2.98
N LEU A 91 7.76 7.80 3.07
CA LEU A 91 6.39 7.32 2.96
C LEU A 91 6.09 6.77 1.56
N ALA A 92 6.50 7.47 0.50
CA ALA A 92 6.24 7.04 -0.88
C ALA A 92 6.97 5.74 -1.22
N PHE A 93 8.24 5.59 -0.82
CA PHE A 93 8.97 4.33 -0.99
C PHE A 93 8.44 3.22 -0.08
N GLY A 94 7.93 3.55 1.11
CA GLY A 94 7.27 2.59 1.98
C GLY A 94 5.97 2.05 1.37
N ALA A 95 5.10 2.93 0.87
CA ALA A 95 3.88 2.54 0.18
C ALA A 95 4.18 1.69 -1.07
N PHE A 96 5.15 2.11 -1.89
CA PHE A 96 5.64 1.33 -3.02
C PHE A 96 6.13 -0.05 -2.59
N ALA A 97 6.97 -0.15 -1.56
CA ALA A 97 7.55 -1.42 -1.13
C ALA A 97 6.51 -2.37 -0.55
N MET A 98 5.58 -1.90 0.28
CA MET A 98 4.50 -2.75 0.80
C MET A 98 3.65 -3.31 -0.34
N LEU A 99 3.29 -2.45 -1.29
CA LEU A 99 2.48 -2.87 -2.44
C LEU A 99 3.26 -3.80 -3.38
N GLY A 100 4.56 -3.54 -3.56
CA GLY A 100 5.46 -4.36 -4.36
C GLY A 100 5.68 -5.74 -3.77
N VAL A 101 5.88 -5.84 -2.45
CA VAL A 101 5.99 -7.14 -1.75
C VAL A 101 4.69 -7.92 -1.89
N TYR A 102 3.54 -7.26 -1.69
CA TYR A 102 2.23 -7.89 -1.85
C TYR A 102 2.02 -8.42 -3.29
N ALA A 103 2.29 -7.59 -4.30
CA ALA A 103 2.17 -7.98 -5.70
C ALA A 103 3.14 -9.11 -6.06
N ALA A 104 4.39 -9.06 -5.59
CA ALA A 104 5.38 -10.10 -5.82
C ALA A 104 4.97 -11.43 -5.19
N ALA A 105 4.47 -11.41 -3.95
CA ALA A 105 3.93 -12.60 -3.29
C ALA A 105 2.78 -13.21 -4.08
N GLY A 106 1.82 -12.39 -4.55
CA GLY A 106 0.70 -12.86 -5.38
C GLY A 106 1.13 -13.46 -6.72
N VAL A 107 2.19 -12.92 -7.36
CA VAL A 107 2.77 -13.52 -8.57
C VAL A 107 3.40 -14.88 -8.28
N VAL A 108 4.15 -14.98 -7.18
CA VAL A 108 4.79 -16.25 -6.77
C VAL A 108 3.72 -17.29 -6.46
N GLU A 109 2.72 -16.95 -5.66
CA GLU A 109 1.59 -17.83 -5.31
C GLU A 109 0.84 -18.30 -6.56
N GLY A 110 0.47 -17.37 -7.44
CA GLY A 110 -0.18 -17.71 -8.71
C GLY A 110 0.66 -18.64 -9.58
N THR A 111 1.99 -18.43 -9.63
CA THR A 111 2.91 -19.30 -10.38
C THR A 111 2.96 -20.70 -9.78
N VAL A 112 3.03 -20.81 -8.45
CA VAL A 112 3.00 -22.11 -7.75
C VAL A 112 1.70 -22.84 -8.06
N LEU A 113 0.55 -22.18 -7.95
CA LEU A 113 -0.76 -22.77 -8.23
C LEU A 113 -0.88 -23.29 -9.66
N VAL A 114 -0.38 -22.53 -10.65
CA VAL A 114 -0.33 -22.95 -12.06
C VAL A 114 0.53 -24.21 -12.23
N VAL A 115 1.72 -24.22 -11.63
CA VAL A 115 2.66 -25.36 -11.76
C VAL A 115 2.12 -26.62 -11.07
N THR A 116 1.40 -26.47 -9.96
CA THR A 116 0.79 -27.60 -9.25
C THR A 116 -0.53 -28.08 -9.86
N GLY A 117 -1.03 -27.42 -10.92
CA GLY A 117 -2.28 -27.80 -11.57
C GLY A 117 -3.54 -27.49 -10.74
N SER A 118 -3.51 -26.42 -9.93
CA SER A 118 -4.67 -26.01 -9.14
C SER A 118 -5.71 -25.30 -9.99
N ASP A 119 -6.98 -25.66 -9.84
CA ASP A 119 -8.13 -24.99 -10.47
C ASP A 119 -8.44 -23.62 -9.83
N GLU A 120 -7.71 -23.21 -8.80
CA GLU A 120 -7.88 -21.91 -8.13
C GLU A 120 -7.38 -20.73 -8.98
N VAL A 121 -6.60 -20.99 -10.03
CA VAL A 121 -6.11 -19.96 -10.96
C VAL A 121 -7.21 -19.57 -11.94
N THR A 122 -8.05 -18.64 -11.51
CA THR A 122 -9.14 -18.08 -12.31
C THR A 122 -8.73 -16.79 -13.00
N ALA A 123 -9.45 -16.38 -14.05
CA ALA A 123 -9.24 -15.07 -14.68
C ALA A 123 -9.37 -13.90 -13.69
N ALA A 124 -10.25 -14.03 -12.68
CA ALA A 124 -10.40 -13.05 -11.61
C ALA A 124 -9.14 -12.94 -10.73
N SER A 125 -8.52 -14.08 -10.37
CA SER A 125 -7.28 -14.08 -9.59
C SER A 125 -6.12 -13.42 -10.35
N VAL A 126 -6.00 -13.67 -11.66
CA VAL A 126 -4.99 -13.03 -12.52
C VAL A 126 -5.23 -11.52 -12.63
N ALA A 127 -6.48 -11.10 -12.86
CA ALA A 127 -6.83 -9.68 -12.92
C ALA A 127 -6.54 -8.97 -11.60
N TYR A 128 -6.77 -9.65 -10.47
CA TYR A 128 -6.46 -9.14 -9.14
C TYR A 128 -4.95 -8.93 -8.97
N VAL A 129 -4.11 -9.92 -9.27
CA VAL A 129 -2.65 -9.76 -9.19
C VAL A 129 -2.16 -8.62 -10.10
N LEU A 130 -2.64 -8.56 -11.34
CA LEU A 130 -2.30 -7.48 -12.28
C LEU A 130 -2.69 -6.11 -11.75
N PHE A 131 -3.87 -5.98 -11.13
CA PHE A 131 -4.33 -4.73 -10.53
C PHE A 131 -3.34 -4.22 -9.45
N PHE A 132 -2.78 -5.12 -8.64
CA PHE A 132 -1.77 -4.77 -7.63
C PHE A 132 -0.39 -4.48 -8.23
N VAL A 133 0.03 -5.20 -9.27
CA VAL A 133 1.27 -4.93 -10.01
C VAL A 133 1.24 -3.54 -10.65
N LEU A 134 0.11 -3.17 -11.27
CA LEU A 134 -0.09 -1.84 -11.83
C LEU A 134 -0.08 -0.76 -10.74
N GLY A 135 -0.73 -1.02 -9.60
CA GLY A 135 -0.67 -0.15 -8.44
C GLY A 135 0.77 0.08 -7.95
N ALA A 136 1.53 -1.01 -7.73
CA ALA A 136 2.92 -0.93 -7.30
C ALA A 136 3.77 -0.13 -8.29
N THR A 137 3.56 -0.34 -9.60
CA THR A 137 4.26 0.41 -10.64
C THR A 137 3.95 1.91 -10.56
N GLY A 138 2.68 2.29 -10.42
CA GLY A 138 2.27 3.69 -10.30
C GLY A 138 2.89 4.39 -9.09
N PHE A 139 2.79 3.76 -7.91
CA PHE A 139 3.44 4.26 -6.68
C PHE A 139 4.95 4.39 -6.85
N GLY A 140 5.61 3.41 -7.48
CA GLY A 140 7.05 3.44 -7.76
C GLY A 140 7.45 4.61 -8.66
N LEU A 141 6.68 4.88 -9.73
CA LEU A 141 6.93 6.01 -10.63
C LEU A 141 6.84 7.35 -9.89
N VAL A 142 5.83 7.53 -9.04
CA VAL A 142 5.64 8.75 -8.26
C VAL A 142 6.74 8.92 -7.21
N ALA A 143 7.08 7.85 -6.48
CA ALA A 143 8.16 7.85 -5.49
C ALA A 143 9.53 8.20 -6.12
N VAL A 144 9.88 7.57 -7.24
CA VAL A 144 11.13 7.84 -7.97
C VAL A 144 11.14 9.27 -8.52
N SER A 145 10.03 9.74 -9.08
CA SER A 145 9.91 11.13 -9.57
C SER A 145 10.10 12.15 -8.44
N HIS A 146 9.48 11.92 -7.27
CA HIS A 146 9.66 12.77 -6.10
C HIS A 146 11.12 12.78 -5.62
N TRP A 147 11.75 11.61 -5.52
CA TRP A 147 13.16 11.51 -5.13
C TRP A 147 14.10 12.20 -6.12
N ARG A 148 13.87 12.08 -7.43
CA ARG A 148 14.68 12.79 -8.44
C ARG A 148 14.55 14.31 -8.34
N ARG A 149 13.37 14.83 -7.97
CA ARG A 149 13.09 16.27 -7.83
C ARG A 149 13.78 16.88 -6.60
N TYR A 150 13.69 16.22 -5.46
CA TYR A 150 14.14 16.79 -4.17
C TYR A 150 15.46 16.21 -3.64
N ARG A 151 15.94 15.09 -4.20
CA ARG A 151 17.18 14.39 -3.84
C ARG A 151 17.47 14.33 -2.33
N PRO A 152 16.54 13.85 -1.48
CA PRO A 152 16.69 13.87 -0.02
C PRO A 152 17.74 12.89 0.55
N GLY A 153 18.63 12.34 -0.29
CA GLY A 153 19.58 11.28 0.08
C GLY A 153 19.01 9.87 -0.10
N ARG A 154 19.83 8.85 0.18
CA ARG A 154 19.46 7.43 0.08
C ARG A 154 18.79 6.89 1.34
N ALA A 155 19.12 7.45 2.51
CA ALA A 155 18.58 6.99 3.79
C ALA A 155 17.04 6.99 3.83
N PRO A 156 16.31 8.05 3.41
CA PRO A 156 14.84 8.03 3.38
C PRO A 156 14.26 6.91 2.50
N VAL A 157 14.91 6.63 1.37
CA VAL A 157 14.49 5.57 0.44
C VAL A 157 14.62 4.20 1.10
N VAL A 158 15.77 3.92 1.71
CA VAL A 158 16.03 2.64 2.38
C VAL A 158 15.13 2.46 3.60
N VAL A 159 14.98 3.50 4.42
CA VAL A 159 14.11 3.49 5.60
C VAL A 159 12.66 3.21 5.19
N GLY A 160 12.17 3.85 4.12
CA GLY A 160 10.84 3.58 3.59
C GLY A 160 10.70 2.15 3.06
N ALA A 161 11.59 1.78 2.12
CA ALA A 161 11.50 0.54 1.37
C ALA A 161 11.69 -0.73 2.24
N VAL A 162 12.47 -0.63 3.32
CA VAL A 162 12.68 -1.75 4.25
C VAL A 162 11.78 -1.63 5.48
N GLY A 163 11.68 -0.41 6.04
CA GLY A 163 10.96 -0.18 7.29
C GLY A 163 9.46 -0.42 7.17
N ALA A 164 8.82 -0.04 6.07
CA ALA A 164 7.38 -0.25 5.93
C ALA A 164 7.01 -1.75 5.83
N PRO A 165 7.66 -2.59 4.99
CA PRO A 165 7.43 -4.03 5.01
C PRO A 165 7.73 -4.68 6.37
N VAL A 166 8.84 -4.33 7.02
CA VAL A 166 9.18 -4.87 8.35
C VAL A 166 8.12 -4.50 9.38
N MET A 167 7.70 -3.23 9.40
CA MET A 167 6.64 -2.75 10.30
C MET A 167 5.32 -3.48 10.02
N LEU A 168 4.97 -3.70 8.75
CA LEU A 168 3.78 -4.46 8.39
C LEU A 168 3.86 -5.91 8.87
N VAL A 169 4.99 -6.60 8.68
CA VAL A 169 5.20 -7.96 9.19
C VAL A 169 5.04 -7.99 10.71
N LEU A 170 5.62 -7.03 11.43
CA LEU A 170 5.49 -6.95 12.88
C LEU A 170 4.03 -6.73 13.32
N ILE A 171 3.32 -5.80 12.68
CA ILE A 171 1.90 -5.53 12.96
C ILE A 171 1.06 -6.77 12.69
N LEU A 172 1.24 -7.41 11.53
CA LEU A 172 0.46 -8.59 11.15
C LEU A 172 0.80 -9.83 12.00
N SER A 173 2.02 -9.91 12.54
CA SER A 173 2.40 -10.99 13.46
C SER A 173 1.85 -10.75 14.87
N ALA A 174 1.84 -9.50 15.32
CA ALA A 174 1.37 -9.13 16.66
C ALA A 174 -0.15 -9.06 16.75
N ALA A 175 -0.84 -8.65 15.69
CA ALA A 175 -2.27 -8.43 15.71
C ALA A 175 -3.10 -9.69 16.10
N PRO A 176 -2.84 -10.89 15.57
CA PRO A 176 -3.54 -12.10 16.02
C PRO A 176 -3.35 -12.38 17.50
N TRP A 177 -2.13 -12.18 18.03
CA TRP A 177 -1.84 -12.37 19.45
C TRP A 177 -2.59 -11.37 20.32
N VAL A 178 -2.60 -10.09 19.94
CA VAL A 178 -3.34 -9.05 20.67
C VAL A 178 -4.85 -9.33 20.62
N LEU A 179 -5.39 -9.71 19.46
CA LEU A 179 -6.81 -10.02 19.30
C LEU A 179 -7.21 -11.27 20.09
N GLY A 180 -6.36 -12.31 20.12
CA GLY A 180 -6.56 -13.48 20.95
C GLY A 180 -6.49 -13.16 22.45
N ALA A 181 -5.52 -12.35 22.87
CA ALA A 181 -5.40 -11.90 24.27
C ALA A 181 -6.59 -11.05 24.73
N LEU A 182 -7.22 -10.32 23.81
CA LEU A 182 -8.44 -9.54 24.06
C LEU A 182 -9.73 -10.37 23.94
N GLY A 183 -9.64 -11.66 23.62
CA GLY A 183 -10.80 -12.55 23.45
C GLY A 183 -11.66 -12.26 22.21
N VAL A 184 -11.13 -11.49 21.26
CA VAL A 184 -11.80 -11.07 20.01
C VAL A 184 -11.63 -12.11 18.90
N MET A 185 -10.60 -12.96 18.99
CA MET A 185 -10.38 -14.11 18.12
C MET A 185 -10.26 -15.39 18.95
N PRO A 186 -10.67 -16.56 18.43
CA PRO A 186 -10.37 -17.84 19.06
C PRO A 186 -8.86 -17.98 19.24
N SER A 187 -8.40 -18.37 20.44
CA SER A 187 -6.97 -18.47 20.76
C SER A 187 -6.29 -19.70 20.17
N SER A 188 -7.04 -20.59 19.52
CA SER A 188 -6.61 -21.83 18.84
C SER A 188 -7.85 -22.56 18.35
#